data_AF-A0AA86AJK4-F1
#
_entry.id   AF-A0AA86AJK4-F1
#
_cell.length_a   1.000
_cell.length_b   1.000
_cell.length_c   1.000
_cell.angle_alpha   90.00
_cell.angle_beta   90.00
_cell.angle_gamma   90.00
#
_symmetry.space_group_name_H-M   'P 1'
#
loop_
_entity.id
_entity.type
_entity.pdbx_description
1 polymer ?
#
loop_
_entity_poly.entity_id
_entity_poly.type
_entity_poly.pdbx_seq_one_letter_code
_entity_poly.pdbx_strand_id
1 'polypeptide(L)'
;MTQTQMVKLLGVSDRTLRSWKTNRNSLYTLLDRLDFNQSEELLSQKDNMHVKKLLENQEYFQEYRSFEKELFKFLVSKFDTNILKKMAKDTALSKEARARSAYLYTFLTKKPLKLSFSLNKKVGLYHGRKQESGDGLADYYGLLSGVDANRFNQYKTKGNN
;
A
#
# COMPACT_ATOMS: atom_id res chain seq x y z
N MET A 1 -16.58 -2.57 -18.93
CA MET A 1 -15.80 -3.73 -18.44
C MET A 1 -16.25 -5.01 -19.16
N THR A 2 -15.35 -5.90 -19.56
CA THR A 2 -15.76 -7.18 -20.18
C THR A 2 -16.25 -8.20 -19.15
N GLN A 3 -16.99 -9.23 -19.59
CA GLN A 3 -17.48 -10.28 -18.69
C GLN A 3 -16.35 -11.01 -17.95
N THR A 4 -15.25 -11.32 -18.66
CA THR A 4 -14.06 -11.95 -18.07
C THR A 4 -13.39 -11.04 -17.03
N GLN A 5 -13.35 -9.74 -17.29
CA GLN A 5 -12.85 -8.74 -16.33
C GLN A 5 -13.73 -8.67 -15.08
N MET A 6 -15.06 -8.70 -15.22
CA MET A 6 -15.99 -8.71 -14.07
C MET A 6 -15.83 -9.98 -13.21
N VAL A 7 -15.71 -11.15 -13.84
CA VAL A 7 -15.45 -12.44 -13.16
C VAL A 7 -14.17 -12.35 -12.34
N LYS A 8 -13.07 -11.87 -12.95
CA LYS A 8 -11.79 -11.67 -12.27
C LYS A 8 -11.90 -10.68 -11.11
N LEU A 9 -12.58 -9.55 -11.34
CA LEU A 9 -12.68 -8.46 -10.37
C LEU A 9 -13.49 -8.84 -9.13
N LEU A 10 -14.56 -9.62 -9.31
CA LEU A 10 -15.52 -9.96 -8.24
C LEU A 10 -15.31 -11.36 -7.65
N GLY A 11 -14.48 -12.20 -8.27
CA GLY A 11 -14.25 -13.58 -7.82
C GLY A 11 -15.48 -14.48 -7.90
N VAL A 12 -16.40 -14.20 -8.84
CA VAL A 12 -17.66 -14.95 -9.03
C VAL A 12 -17.62 -15.80 -10.29
N SER A 13 -18.33 -16.94 -10.31
CA SER A 13 -18.40 -17.78 -11.52
C SER A 13 -19.11 -17.08 -12.69
N ASP A 14 -18.76 -17.44 -13.92
CA ASP A 14 -19.47 -16.98 -15.13
C ASP A 14 -20.97 -17.26 -15.08
N ARG A 15 -21.38 -18.40 -14.51
CA ARG A 15 -22.79 -18.77 -14.35
C ARG A 15 -23.52 -17.78 -13.44
N THR A 16 -22.88 -17.42 -12.32
CA THR A 16 -23.40 -16.42 -11.38
C THR A 16 -23.49 -15.04 -12.03
N LEU A 17 -22.47 -14.64 -12.79
CA LEU A 17 -22.47 -13.34 -13.45
C LEU A 17 -23.53 -13.26 -14.57
N ARG A 18 -23.77 -14.35 -15.30
CA ARG A 18 -24.83 -14.43 -16.33
C ARG A 18 -26.23 -14.30 -15.73
N SER A 19 -26.50 -14.87 -14.55
CA SER A 19 -27.81 -14.75 -13.91
C SER A 19 -28.11 -13.31 -13.44
N TRP A 20 -27.08 -12.46 -13.29
CA TRP A 20 -27.28 -11.06 -12.95
C TRP A 20 -27.83 -10.24 -14.11
N LYS A 21 -27.68 -10.67 -15.37
CA LYS A 21 -28.31 -10.01 -16.52
C LYS A 21 -29.84 -9.97 -16.40
N THR A 22 -30.44 -10.96 -15.73
CA THR A 22 -31.89 -11.04 -15.52
C THR A 22 -32.28 -10.59 -14.11
N ASN A 23 -31.61 -11.11 -13.08
CA ASN A 23 -32.09 -10.99 -11.70
C ASN A 23 -31.51 -9.76 -10.97
N ARG A 24 -30.45 -9.15 -11.52
CA ARG A 24 -29.75 -7.98 -10.97
C ARG A 24 -29.28 -7.06 -12.10
N ASN A 25 -30.15 -6.85 -13.09
CA ASN A 25 -29.80 -6.19 -14.35
C ASN A 25 -29.12 -4.84 -14.12
N SER A 26 -29.66 -4.00 -13.23
CA SER A 26 -29.08 -2.70 -12.89
C SER A 26 -27.64 -2.78 -12.38
N LEU A 27 -27.30 -3.80 -11.57
CA LEU A 27 -25.94 -4.03 -11.09
C LEU A 27 -25.03 -4.49 -12.24
N TYR A 28 -25.52 -5.38 -13.11
CA TYR A 28 -24.78 -5.84 -14.27
C TYR A 28 -24.47 -4.68 -15.22
N THR A 29 -25.46 -3.83 -15.53
CA THR A 29 -25.27 -2.64 -16.36
C THR A 29 -24.31 -1.64 -15.74
N LEU A 30 -24.33 -1.48 -14.41
CA LEU A 30 -23.34 -0.64 -13.71
C LEU A 30 -21.93 -1.17 -13.93
N LEU A 31 -21.70 -2.47 -13.67
CA LEU A 31 -20.40 -3.11 -13.86
C LEU A 31 -19.90 -3.01 -15.30
N ASP A 32 -20.81 -3.14 -16.28
CA ASP A 32 -20.50 -3.02 -17.70
C ASP A 32 -19.99 -1.62 -18.06
N ARG A 33 -20.50 -0.57 -17.40
CA ARG A 33 -20.09 0.82 -17.62
C ARG A 33 -18.82 1.23 -16.87
N LEU A 34 -18.39 0.46 -15.86
CA LEU A 34 -17.19 0.77 -15.10
C LEU A 34 -15.91 0.48 -15.91
N ASP A 35 -14.88 1.29 -15.68
CA ASP A 35 -13.53 1.01 -16.16
C ASP A 35 -12.88 -0.07 -15.29
N PHE A 36 -12.27 -1.06 -15.94
CA PHE A 36 -11.66 -2.19 -15.24
C PHE A 36 -10.47 -1.76 -14.39
N ASN A 37 -9.56 -0.97 -14.95
CA ASN A 37 -8.31 -0.62 -14.29
C ASN A 37 -8.58 0.26 -13.08
N GLN A 38 -9.46 1.25 -13.23
CA GLN A 38 -9.87 2.12 -12.12
C GLN A 38 -10.59 1.34 -11.02
N SER A 39 -11.44 0.38 -11.39
CA SER A 39 -12.17 -0.45 -10.42
C SER A 39 -11.24 -1.43 -9.68
N GLU A 40 -10.29 -2.05 -10.39
CA GLU A 40 -9.28 -2.94 -9.81
C GLU A 40 -8.37 -2.14 -8.85
N GLU A 41 -7.99 -0.93 -9.22
CA GLU A 41 -7.24 -0.01 -8.35
C GLU A 41 -8.03 0.31 -7.08
N LEU A 42 -9.30 0.73 -7.19
CA LEU A 42 -10.16 1.04 -6.04
C LEU A 42 -10.41 -0.17 -5.12
N LEU A 43 -10.58 -1.37 -5.67
CA LEU A 43 -10.73 -2.59 -4.86
C LEU A 43 -9.42 -3.00 -4.19
N SER A 44 -8.29 -2.86 -4.88
CA SER A 44 -6.96 -3.05 -4.28
C SER A 44 -6.66 -2.04 -3.16
N GLN A 45 -7.28 -0.86 -3.24
CA GLN A 45 -7.26 0.15 -2.18
C GLN A 45 -8.08 -0.30 -0.96
N LYS A 46 -9.27 -0.88 -1.18
CA LYS A 46 -10.15 -1.39 -0.11
C LYS A 46 -9.51 -2.51 0.72
N ASP A 47 -8.82 -3.45 0.07
CA ASP A 47 -8.16 -4.57 0.76
C ASP A 47 -6.76 -4.22 1.30
N ASN A 48 -6.34 -2.95 1.16
CA ASN A 48 -5.01 -2.47 1.54
C ASN A 48 -3.86 -3.28 0.92
N MET A 49 -4.12 -4.03 -0.14
CA MET A 49 -3.16 -4.93 -0.77
C MET A 49 -1.96 -4.15 -1.31
N HIS A 50 -2.20 -2.95 -1.86
CA HIS A 50 -1.15 -2.04 -2.29
C HIS A 50 -0.22 -1.63 -1.13
N VAL A 51 -0.77 -1.37 0.07
CA VAL A 51 0.03 -1.09 1.27
C VAL A 51 0.77 -2.32 1.74
N LYS A 52 0.12 -3.49 1.75
CA LYS A 52 0.77 -4.76 2.10
C LYS A 52 1.98 -5.01 1.18
N LYS A 53 1.81 -4.86 -0.13
CA LYS A 53 2.89 -4.99 -1.12
C LYS A 53 4.03 -4.02 -0.82
N LEU A 54 3.72 -2.76 -0.49
CA LEU A 54 4.70 -1.75 -0.14
C LEU A 54 5.49 -2.09 1.13
N LEU A 55 4.81 -2.62 2.16
CA LEU A 55 5.43 -2.97 3.44
C LEU A 55 6.24 -4.26 3.35
N GLU A 56 5.73 -5.27 2.66
CA GLU A 56 6.40 -6.56 2.41
C GLU A 56 7.29 -6.47 1.16
N ASN A 57 7.97 -5.34 0.98
CA ASN A 57 8.62 -5.02 -0.29
C ASN A 57 9.67 -6.02 -0.78
N GLN A 58 10.23 -6.84 0.10
CA GLN A 58 11.14 -7.92 -0.28
C GLN A 58 10.49 -8.94 -1.21
N GLU A 59 9.19 -9.19 -1.05
CA GLU A 59 8.45 -10.15 -1.88
C GLU A 59 8.05 -9.56 -3.23
N TYR A 60 7.82 -8.25 -3.30
CA TYR A 60 7.15 -7.62 -4.45
C TYR A 60 8.04 -6.72 -5.30
N PHE A 61 9.19 -6.26 -4.79
CA PHE A 61 10.06 -5.31 -5.49
C PHE A 61 11.48 -5.84 -5.58
N GLN A 62 11.97 -6.09 -6.78
CA GLN A 62 13.39 -6.40 -7.02
C GLN A 62 14.22 -5.12 -7.24
N GLU A 63 13.59 -4.09 -7.83
CA GLU A 63 14.23 -2.83 -8.16
C GLU A 63 13.81 -1.69 -7.22
N TYR A 64 14.80 -0.93 -6.75
CA TYR A 64 14.57 0.20 -5.85
C TYR A 64 13.67 1.27 -6.49
N ARG A 65 13.85 1.55 -7.78
CA ARG A 65 13.08 2.59 -8.49
C ARG A 65 11.59 2.27 -8.58
N SER A 66 11.25 0.98 -8.72
CA SER A 66 9.87 0.51 -8.77
C SER A 66 9.20 0.63 -7.40
N PHE A 67 9.91 0.25 -6.33
CA PHE A 67 9.46 0.51 -4.96
C PHE A 67 9.26 2.00 -4.70
N GLU A 68 10.20 2.84 -5.13
CA GLU A 68 10.17 4.28 -4.90
C GLU A 68 8.93 4.93 -5.55
N LYS A 69 8.60 4.54 -6.79
CA LYS A 69 7.39 5.02 -7.48
C LYS A 69 6.11 4.67 -6.71
N GLU A 70 5.97 3.43 -6.23
CA GLU A 70 4.80 3.00 -5.47
C GLU A 70 4.73 3.66 -4.09
N LEU A 71 5.87 3.82 -3.41
CA LEU A 71 5.97 4.58 -2.17
C LEU A 71 5.48 6.02 -2.38
N PHE A 72 5.91 6.68 -3.45
CA PHE A 72 5.47 8.04 -3.73
C PHE A 72 3.98 8.15 -4.02
N LYS A 73 3.43 7.26 -4.84
CA LYS A 73 1.97 7.20 -5.08
C LYS A 73 1.20 7.05 -3.76
N PHE A 74 1.68 6.18 -2.88
CA PHE A 74 1.10 5.97 -1.56
C PHE A 74 1.18 7.22 -0.67
N LEU A 75 2.31 7.94 -0.66
CA LEU A 75 2.48 9.11 0.18
C LEU A 75 1.68 10.33 -0.31
N VAL A 76 1.35 10.39 -1.60
CA VAL A 76 0.55 11.48 -2.22
C VAL A 76 -0.93 11.15 -2.24
N SER A 77 -1.32 9.88 -2.36
CA SER A 77 -2.72 9.49 -2.19
C SER A 77 -3.14 9.91 -0.79
N LYS A 78 -4.31 10.54 -0.66
CA LYS A 78 -4.88 10.98 0.63
C LYS A 78 -5.34 9.77 1.46
N PHE A 79 -4.44 8.81 1.65
CA PHE A 79 -4.67 7.52 2.22
C PHE A 79 -4.94 7.64 3.73
N ASP A 80 -5.86 6.83 4.23
CA ASP A 80 -6.18 6.83 5.67
C ASP A 80 -5.01 6.24 6.47
N THR A 81 -4.27 7.13 7.13
CA THR A 81 -3.14 6.76 8.00
C THR A 81 -3.51 5.80 9.13
N ASN A 82 -4.79 5.69 9.52
CA ASN A 82 -5.22 4.71 10.52
C ASN A 82 -4.99 3.27 10.06
N ILE A 83 -4.95 3.02 8.76
CA ILE A 83 -4.65 1.69 8.22
C ILE A 83 -3.20 1.30 8.53
N LEU A 84 -2.24 2.22 8.45
CA LEU A 84 -0.85 1.96 8.87
C LEU A 84 -0.78 1.60 10.35
N LYS A 85 -1.55 2.29 11.20
CA LYS A 85 -1.65 1.96 12.63
C LYS A 85 -2.20 0.54 12.86
N LYS A 86 -3.17 0.10 12.06
CA LYS A 86 -3.70 -1.27 12.11
C LYS A 86 -2.66 -2.28 11.64
N MET A 87 -2.01 -2.02 10.51
CA MET A 87 -0.99 -2.90 9.91
C MET A 87 0.24 -3.08 10.79
N ALA A 88 0.68 -2.06 11.53
CA ALA A 88 1.77 -2.19 12.51
C ALA A 88 1.47 -3.24 13.61
N LYS A 89 0.18 -3.49 13.90
CA LYS A 89 -0.28 -4.46 14.90
C LYS A 89 -0.70 -5.80 14.30
N ASP A 90 -0.83 -5.88 12.97
CA ASP A 90 -1.29 -7.07 12.28
C ASP A 90 -0.24 -8.18 12.32
N THR A 91 -0.57 -9.30 12.95
CA THR A 91 0.33 -10.46 13.09
C THR A 91 0.46 -11.28 11.81
N ALA A 92 -0.39 -11.06 10.80
CA ALA A 92 -0.27 -11.71 9.50
C ALA A 92 0.88 -11.13 8.66
N LEU A 93 1.42 -9.97 9.05
CA LEU A 93 2.57 -9.34 8.40
C LEU A 93 3.88 -9.71 9.10
N SER A 94 4.96 -9.73 8.32
CA SER A 94 6.31 -9.86 8.87
C SER A 94 6.63 -8.74 9.88
N LYS A 95 7.50 -9.03 10.87
CA LYS A 95 7.95 -8.02 11.85
C LYS A 95 8.55 -6.79 11.15
N GLU A 96 9.27 -7.00 10.05
CA GLU A 96 9.83 -5.91 9.24
C GLU A 96 8.73 -5.04 8.61
N ALA A 97 7.73 -5.65 7.97
CA ALA A 97 6.61 -4.93 7.37
C ALA A 97 5.82 -4.12 8.42
N ARG A 98 5.61 -4.70 9.61
CA ARG A 98 4.97 -4.01 10.73
C ARG A 98 5.78 -2.81 11.23
N ALA A 99 7.10 -2.93 11.30
CA ALA A 99 7.98 -1.82 11.67
C ALA A 99 7.98 -0.71 10.61
N ARG A 100 8.07 -1.07 9.32
CA ARG A 100 7.93 -0.13 8.19
C ARG A 100 6.60 0.63 8.26
N SER A 101 5.52 -0.06 8.64
CA SER A 101 4.20 0.55 8.81
C SER A 101 4.16 1.57 9.95
N ALA A 102 4.74 1.24 11.10
CA ALA A 102 4.82 2.15 12.25
C ALA A 102 5.68 3.38 11.96
N TYR A 103 6.80 3.20 11.24
CA TYR A 103 7.63 4.29 10.75
C TYR A 103 6.84 5.23 9.83
N LEU A 104 6.18 4.70 8.79
CA LEU A 104 5.39 5.51 7.87
C LEU A 104 4.24 6.25 8.57
N TYR A 105 3.56 5.60 9.52
CA TYR A 105 2.52 6.23 10.34
C TYR A 105 3.07 7.43 11.11
N THR A 106 4.19 7.24 11.79
CA THR A 106 4.82 8.28 12.61
C THR A 106 5.36 9.41 11.74
N PHE A 107 5.96 9.08 10.60
CA PHE A 107 6.45 10.04 9.62
C PHE A 107 5.33 10.94 9.09
N LEU A 108 4.18 10.36 8.73
CA LEU A 108 3.05 11.11 8.16
C LEU A 108 2.26 11.90 9.21
N THR A 109 2.05 11.33 10.40
CA THR A 109 1.17 11.91 11.43
C THR A 109 1.90 12.68 12.52
N LYS A 110 3.23 12.55 12.60
CA LYS A 110 4.08 13.02 13.71
C LYS A 110 3.68 12.46 15.08
N LYS A 111 2.90 11.37 15.12
CA LYS A 111 2.48 10.70 16.35
C LYS A 111 3.26 9.41 16.54
N PRO A 112 3.96 9.22 17.67
CA PRO A 112 4.73 8.01 17.90
C PRO A 112 3.82 6.79 18.04
N LEU A 113 4.29 5.64 17.55
CA LEU A 113 3.58 4.37 17.66
C LEU A 113 4.49 3.32 18.32
N LYS A 114 4.13 2.84 19.50
CA LYS A 114 4.93 1.82 20.17
C LYS A 114 4.76 0.45 19.49
N LEU A 115 5.87 -0.17 19.11
CA LEU A 115 5.89 -1.56 18.65
C LEU A 115 5.82 -2.53 19.83
N SER A 116 5.19 -3.69 19.61
CA SER A 116 5.11 -4.77 20.60
C SER A 116 6.25 -5.78 20.47
N PHE A 117 7.24 -5.50 19.61
CA PHE A 117 8.34 -6.40 19.28
C PHE A 117 9.60 -5.58 18.96
N SER A 118 10.75 -6.23 19.06
CA SER A 118 12.04 -5.72 18.57
C SER A 118 12.41 -6.40 17.25
N LEU A 119 13.25 -5.73 16.46
CA LEU A 119 13.87 -6.30 15.28
C LEU A 119 15.26 -6.83 15.64
N ASN A 120 15.58 -8.03 15.15
CA ASN A 120 16.86 -8.69 15.43
C ASN A 120 17.98 -8.27 14.46
N LYS A 121 17.64 -7.51 13.40
CA LYS A 121 18.57 -7.00 12.39
C LYS A 121 18.10 -5.62 11.94
N LYS A 122 19.06 -4.76 11.58
CA LYS A 122 18.76 -3.49 10.92
C LYS A 122 18.21 -3.78 9.53
N VAL A 123 17.03 -3.26 9.20
CA VAL A 123 16.39 -3.44 7.89
C VAL A 123 16.04 -2.09 7.29
N GLY A 124 16.22 -1.91 5.99
CA GLY A 124 15.80 -0.67 5.34
C GLY A 124 14.28 -0.58 5.21
N LEU A 125 13.79 0.65 5.03
CA LEU A 125 12.44 0.84 4.50
C LEU A 125 12.26 0.12 3.16
N TYR A 126 13.32 0.07 2.33
CA TYR A 126 13.45 -0.86 1.21
C TYR A 126 14.46 -1.95 1.56
N HIS A 127 14.12 -3.22 1.32
CA HIS A 127 14.97 -4.37 1.68
C HIS A 127 16.38 -4.32 1.09
N GLY A 128 16.54 -3.81 -0.14
CA GLY A 128 17.83 -3.75 -0.84
C GLY A 128 18.62 -2.44 -0.65
N ARG A 129 18.16 -1.52 0.22
CA ARG A 129 18.84 -0.23 0.41
C ARG A 129 20.03 -0.42 1.37
N LYS A 130 21.22 -0.01 0.92
CA LYS A 130 22.48 -0.07 1.68
C LYS A 130 22.88 1.26 2.33
N GLN A 131 22.04 2.29 2.25
CA GLN A 131 22.42 3.64 2.67
C GLN A 131 22.11 3.85 4.16
N GLU A 132 23.14 4.14 4.94
CA GLU A 132 23.06 4.49 6.36
C GLU A 132 22.82 6.00 6.49
N SER A 133 21.57 6.43 6.40
CA SER A 133 21.20 7.76 6.89
C SER A 133 19.89 7.66 7.64
N GLY A 134 19.95 7.21 8.88
CA GLY A 134 18.78 7.17 9.78
C GLY A 134 18.41 8.58 10.22
N ASP A 135 17.21 9.02 9.87
CA ASP A 135 16.52 9.97 10.75
C ASP A 135 16.26 9.25 12.09
N GLY A 136 16.21 9.97 13.22
CA GLY A 136 16.04 9.33 14.53
C GLY A 136 14.74 8.51 14.67
N LEU A 137 13.76 8.72 13.79
CA LEU A 137 12.53 7.92 13.73
C LEU A 137 12.79 6.55 13.11
N ALA A 138 13.61 6.45 12.08
CA ALA A 138 13.98 5.19 11.46
C ALA A 138 14.71 4.31 12.48
N ASP A 139 15.68 4.88 13.20
CA ASP A 139 16.42 4.18 14.25
C ASP A 139 15.50 3.68 15.39
N TYR A 140 14.52 4.49 15.81
CA TYR A 140 13.52 4.08 16.82
C TYR A 140 12.77 2.80 16.43
N TYR A 141 12.56 2.58 15.14
CA TYR A 141 11.89 1.40 14.60
C TYR A 141 12.86 0.32 14.11
N GLY A 142 14.17 0.46 14.33
CA GLY A 142 15.20 -0.47 13.83
C GLY A 142 15.34 -0.45 12.30
N LEU A 143 14.98 0.67 11.67
CA LEU A 143 15.00 0.87 10.23
C LEU A 143 16.14 1.79 9.78
N LEU A 144 16.66 1.58 8.56
CA LEU A 144 17.45 2.58 7.85
C LEU A 144 16.51 3.46 7.00
N SER A 145 16.68 4.79 7.03
CA SER A 145 15.77 5.69 6.32
C SER A 145 15.85 5.45 4.81
N GLY A 146 14.68 5.22 4.21
CA GLY A 146 14.50 5.00 2.78
C GLY A 146 13.95 6.21 2.03
N VAL A 147 13.51 7.23 2.77
CA VAL A 147 12.68 8.31 2.24
C VAL A 147 13.55 9.53 2.03
N ASP A 148 13.69 9.95 0.78
CA ASP A 148 14.25 11.26 0.47
C ASP A 148 13.18 12.33 0.77
N ALA A 149 13.29 12.95 1.94
CA ALA A 149 12.35 13.97 2.40
C ALA A 149 12.33 15.21 1.49
N ASN A 150 13.47 15.58 0.89
CA ASN A 150 13.55 16.72 -0.03
C ASN A 150 12.78 16.41 -1.31
N ARG A 151 12.97 15.21 -1.84
CA ARG A 151 12.23 14.75 -3.02
C ARG A 151 10.74 14.60 -2.75
N PHE A 152 10.34 14.11 -1.57
CA PHE A 152 8.94 14.07 -1.16
C PHE A 152 8.29 15.47 -1.08
N ASN A 153 8.99 16.43 -0.48
CA ASN A 153 8.51 17.81 -0.36
C ASN A 153 8.35 18.49 -1.73
N GLN A 154 9.27 18.25 -2.67
CA GLN A 154 9.17 18.75 -4.05
C GLN A 154 7.92 18.21 -4.79
N TYR A 155 7.53 16.96 -4.54
CA TYR A 155 6.33 16.40 -5.16
C TYR A 155 5.03 16.94 -4.55
N LYS A 156 4.98 17.17 -3.22
CA LYS A 156 3.85 17.85 -2.58
C LYS A 156 3.56 19.22 -3.18
N THR A 157 4.62 19.97 -3.52
CA THR A 157 4.46 21.28 -4.17
C THR A 157 4.01 21.18 -5.64
N LYS A 158 4.29 20.05 -6.32
CA LYS A 158 3.90 19.84 -7.73
C LYS A 158 2.54 19.17 -7.92
N GLY A 159 2.03 18.46 -6.91
CA GLY A 159 0.72 17.79 -6.95
C GLY A 159 -0.49 18.68 -6.64
N ASN A 160 -0.31 19.99 -6.63
CA ASN A 160 -1.35 21.01 -6.37
C ASN A 160 -1.83 21.74 -7.64
N ASN A 161 -1.67 21.13 -8.82
CA ASN A 161 -2.28 21.60 -10.08
C ASN A 161 -3.18 20.51 -10.66
#